data_AF-A0A4P8KP12-F1
#
_entry.id   AF-A0A4P8KP12-F1
#
_cell.length_a   1.000
_cell.length_b   1.000
_cell.length_c   1.000
_cell.angle_alpha   90.00
_cell.angle_beta   90.00
_cell.angle_gamma   90.00
#
_symmetry.space_group_name_H-M   'P 1'
#
loop_
_entity.id
_entity.type
_entity.pdbx_description
1 polymer ?
#
loop_
_entity_poly.entity_id
_entity_poly.type
_entity_poly.pdbx_seq_one_letter_code
_entity_poly.pdbx_strand_id
1 'polypeptide(L)'
;MQPSEVVVDAPRARAVRTWMIVMVVCTIVGGCALIVAAILGLMIASVGMGVVPAALILAFGGFLLFVIAIVASFVRVDMFSTDMRAIEFAVANAGYGHVDARRVLRGDSVVTSSGHWARMRRTSDGQRSWMIVTLTPAGPRLL
;
A
#
# COMPACT_ATOMS: atom_id res chain seq x y z
N MET A 1 -7.56 -16.17 32.15
CA MET A 1 -6.43 -15.36 31.63
C MET A 1 -7.02 -14.32 30.70
N GLN A 2 -6.67 -13.05 30.87
CA GLN A 2 -7.17 -11.97 29.99
C GLN A 2 -6.44 -12.02 28.64
N PRO A 3 -7.14 -11.79 27.52
CA PRO A 3 -6.51 -11.65 26.22
C PRO A 3 -5.56 -10.45 26.24
N SER A 4 -4.38 -10.61 25.65
CA SER A 4 -3.40 -9.54 25.53
C SER A 4 -3.57 -8.87 24.18
N GLU A 5 -3.65 -7.53 24.17
CA GLU A 5 -3.80 -6.76 22.94
C GLU A 5 -2.50 -6.03 22.62
N VAL A 6 -1.95 -6.31 21.44
CA VAL A 6 -0.79 -5.58 20.91
C VAL A 6 -1.31 -4.56 19.90
N VAL A 7 -1.10 -3.28 20.21
CA VAL A 7 -1.48 -2.17 19.32
C VAL A 7 -0.31 -1.87 18.39
N VAL A 8 -0.57 -1.94 17.09
CA VAL A 8 0.39 -1.60 16.04
C VAL A 8 -0.13 -0.38 15.30
N ASP A 9 0.61 0.73 15.36
CA ASP A 9 0.31 1.89 14.53
C ASP A 9 0.38 1.48 13.06
N ALA A 10 -0.66 1.76 12.28
CA ALA A 10 -0.63 1.41 10.87
C ALA A 10 0.33 2.37 10.13
N PRO A 11 1.45 1.88 9.58
CA PRO A 11 2.42 2.71 8.86
C PRO A 11 1.84 3.30 7.56
N ARG A 12 0.63 2.88 7.17
CA ARG A 12 -0.14 3.38 6.01
C ARG A 12 -0.10 4.89 5.88
N ALA A 13 -0.22 5.66 6.96
CA ALA A 13 -0.21 7.13 6.86
C ALA A 13 1.13 7.70 6.34
N ARG A 14 2.27 7.09 6.71
CA ARG A 14 3.59 7.53 6.20
C ARG A 14 3.83 7.05 4.78
N ALA A 15 3.47 5.80 4.46
CA ALA A 15 3.58 5.27 3.12
C ALA A 15 2.71 6.06 2.13
N VAL A 16 1.43 6.33 2.45
CA VAL A 16 0.54 7.19 1.64
C VAL A 16 1.19 8.54 1.37
N ARG A 17 1.81 9.17 2.38
CA ARG A 17 2.43 10.50 2.23
C ARG A 17 3.64 10.47 1.29
N THR A 18 4.56 9.51 1.45
CA THR A 18 5.74 9.39 0.59
C THR A 18 5.34 9.11 -0.85
N TRP A 19 4.36 8.22 -1.08
CA TRP A 19 3.89 7.88 -2.41
C TRP A 19 3.06 8.99 -3.07
N MET A 20 2.30 9.76 -2.29
CA MET A 20 1.63 10.96 -2.79
C MET A 20 2.66 11.97 -3.32
N ILE A 21 3.80 12.12 -2.64
CA ILE A 21 4.91 12.96 -3.12
C ILE A 21 5.47 12.40 -4.44
N VAL A 22 5.74 11.10 -4.52
CA VAL A 22 6.24 10.46 -5.75
C VAL A 22 5.26 10.63 -6.91
N MET A 23 3.96 10.44 -6.68
CA MET A 23 2.91 10.67 -7.68
C MET A 23 2.91 12.10 -8.19
N VAL A 24 2.97 13.08 -7.30
CA VAL A 24 3.02 14.50 -7.66
C VAL A 24 4.25 14.77 -8.53
N VAL A 25 5.42 14.27 -8.12
CA VAL A 25 6.66 14.44 -8.89
C VAL A 25 6.56 13.78 -10.27
N CYS A 26 6.10 12.52 -10.36
CA CYS A 26 5.94 11.83 -11.64
C CYS A 26 4.91 12.49 -12.56
N THR A 27 3.82 13.02 -12.00
CA THR A 27 2.79 13.72 -12.78
C THR A 27 3.32 15.05 -13.29
N ILE A 28 4.09 15.78 -12.48
CA ILE A 28 4.74 17.02 -12.91
C ILE A 28 5.76 16.73 -14.01
N VAL A 29 6.66 15.77 -13.81
CA VAL A 29 7.72 15.45 -14.78
C VAL A 29 7.14 14.88 -16.08
N GLY A 30 6.23 13.91 -15.98
CA GLY A 30 5.56 13.31 -17.14
C GLY A 30 4.66 14.31 -17.87
N GLY A 31 3.92 15.15 -17.12
CA GLY A 31 3.11 16.22 -17.67
C GLY A 31 3.95 17.27 -18.41
N CYS A 32 5.08 17.70 -17.83
CA CYS A 32 6.00 18.61 -18.48
C CYS A 32 6.60 18.01 -19.76
N ALA A 33 7.03 16.76 -19.74
CA ALA A 33 7.57 16.09 -20.92
C ALA A 33 6.55 15.99 -22.07
N LEU A 34 5.28 15.74 -21.73
CA LEU A 34 4.18 15.68 -22.70
C LEU A 34 3.81 17.06 -23.26
N ILE A 35 3.84 18.11 -22.44
CA ILE A 35 3.67 19.51 -22.91
C ILE A 35 4.78 19.86 -23.91
N VAL A 36 6.03 19.53 -23.60
CA VAL A 36 7.16 19.75 -24.51
C VAL A 36 7.00 18.97 -25.81
N ALA A 37 6.60 17.70 -25.74
CA ALA A 37 6.35 16.87 -26.91
C ALA A 37 5.19 17.42 -27.78
N ALA A 38 4.14 17.97 -27.16
CA ALA A 38 3.04 18.61 -27.87
C ALA A 38 3.51 19.90 -28.58
N ILE A 39 4.31 20.73 -27.91
CA ILE A 39 4.89 21.95 -28.51
C ILE A 39 5.81 21.59 -29.69
N LEU A 40 6.68 20.59 -29.53
CA LEU A 40 7.52 20.08 -30.62
C LEU A 40 6.69 19.46 -31.76
N GLY A 41 5.64 18.71 -31.45
CA GLY A 41 4.75 18.12 -32.47
C GLY A 41 3.99 19.18 -33.28
N LEU A 42 3.55 20.26 -32.63
CA LEU A 42 2.93 21.42 -33.29
C LEU A 42 3.94 22.18 -34.18
N MET A 43 5.23 22.14 -33.85
CA MET A 43 6.29 22.75 -34.66
C MET A 43 6.66 21.90 -35.89
N ILE A 44 6.33 20.59 -35.89
CA ILE A 44 6.81 19.63 -36.91
C ILE A 44 5.77 19.35 -38.01
N ALA A 45 4.45 19.45 -37.77
CA ALA A 45 3.44 19.01 -38.75
C ALA A 45 2.71 20.17 -39.46
N SER A 46 3.26 20.55 -40.62
CA SER A 46 2.41 20.76 -41.79
C SER A 46 1.78 19.41 -42.16
N VAL A 47 0.50 19.40 -42.58
CA VAL A 47 -0.34 18.24 -42.95
C VAL A 47 -1.09 17.56 -41.79
N GLY A 48 -2.42 17.80 -41.74
CA GLY A 48 -3.40 16.94 -41.04
C GLY A 48 -3.97 17.48 -39.71
N MET A 49 -4.61 18.66 -39.73
CA MET A 49 -5.03 19.41 -38.53
C MET A 49 -6.02 18.71 -37.56
N GLY A 50 -6.58 17.55 -37.88
CA GLY A 50 -7.56 16.85 -37.02
C GLY A 50 -7.04 15.62 -36.27
N VAL A 51 -6.05 14.90 -36.83
CA VAL A 51 -5.65 13.57 -36.35
C VAL A 51 -4.55 13.65 -35.30
N VAL A 52 -3.61 14.59 -35.47
CA VAL A 52 -2.48 14.79 -34.55
C VAL A 52 -2.94 15.19 -33.14
N PRO A 53 -3.89 16.13 -32.94
CA PRO A 53 -4.36 16.51 -31.61
C PRO A 53 -5.11 15.37 -30.90
N ALA A 54 -5.94 14.61 -31.63
CA ALA A 54 -6.71 13.51 -31.06
C ALA A 54 -5.82 12.34 -30.62
N ALA A 55 -4.81 11.99 -31.43
CA ALA A 55 -3.83 10.96 -31.08
C ALA A 55 -2.99 11.36 -29.86
N LEU A 56 -2.62 12.64 -29.76
CA LEU A 56 -1.90 13.17 -28.58
C LEU A 56 -2.74 13.11 -27.31
N ILE A 57 -4.02 13.47 -27.36
CA ILE A 57 -4.93 13.40 -26.21
C ILE A 57 -5.13 11.94 -25.76
N LEU A 58 -5.30 11.01 -26.71
CA LEU A 58 -5.45 9.58 -26.40
C LEU A 58 -4.17 8.98 -25.83
N ALA A 59 -3.00 9.31 -26.39
CA ALA A 59 -1.71 8.88 -25.86
C ALA A 59 -1.45 9.45 -24.45
N PHE A 60 -1.81 10.72 -24.23
CA PHE A 60 -1.70 11.38 -22.93
C PHE A 60 -2.61 10.71 -21.88
N GLY A 61 -3.89 10.50 -22.20
CA GLY A 61 -4.84 9.85 -21.32
C GLY A 61 -4.44 8.40 -20.99
N GLY A 62 -3.98 7.65 -22.00
CA GLY A 62 -3.50 6.27 -21.82
C GLY A 62 -2.26 6.18 -20.94
N PHE A 63 -1.27 7.07 -21.15
CA PHE A 63 -0.06 7.13 -20.33
C PHE A 63 -0.37 7.51 -18.88
N LEU A 64 -1.25 8.50 -18.66
CA LEU A 64 -1.63 8.92 -17.30
C LEU A 64 -2.33 7.79 -16.54
N LEU A 65 -3.28 7.09 -17.18
CA LEU A 65 -3.95 5.93 -16.59
C LEU A 65 -2.98 4.78 -16.31
N PHE A 66 -2.02 4.54 -17.21
CA PHE A 66 -1.01 3.50 -17.03
C PHE A 66 -0.09 3.80 -15.84
N VAL A 67 0.38 5.04 -15.69
CA VAL A 67 1.17 5.48 -14.54
C VAL A 67 0.37 5.34 -13.25
N ILE A 68 -0.90 5.77 -13.24
CA ILE A 68 -1.77 5.63 -12.07
C ILE A 68 -1.95 4.14 -11.69
N ALA A 69 -2.17 3.27 -12.68
CA ALA A 69 -2.35 1.83 -12.44
C ALA A 69 -1.08 1.14 -11.91
N ILE A 70 0.08 1.49 -12.47
CA ILE A 70 1.37 1.01 -11.96
C ILE A 70 1.57 1.46 -10.53
N VAL A 71 1.38 2.75 -10.25
CA VAL A 71 1.62 3.29 -8.92
C VAL A 71 0.64 2.72 -7.91
N ALA A 72 -0.65 2.59 -8.24
CA ALA A 72 -1.63 1.95 -7.36
C ALA A 72 -1.24 0.50 -7.01
N SER A 73 -0.64 -0.21 -7.97
CA SER A 73 -0.16 -1.58 -7.76
C SER A 73 1.05 -1.62 -6.81
N PHE A 74 2.05 -0.76 -7.02
CA PHE A 74 3.22 -0.69 -6.15
C PHE A 74 2.87 -0.21 -4.74
N VAL A 75 1.98 0.77 -4.61
CA VAL A 75 1.48 1.27 -3.31
C VAL A 75 0.83 0.13 -2.51
N ARG A 76 0.01 -0.69 -3.18
CA ARG A 76 -0.65 -1.84 -2.52
C ARG A 76 0.38 -2.86 -2.04
N VAL A 77 1.43 -3.14 -2.81
CA VAL A 77 2.49 -4.10 -2.44
C VAL A 77 3.36 -3.58 -1.30
N ASP A 78 3.78 -2.32 -1.37
CA ASP A 78 4.64 -1.70 -0.36
C ASP A 78 3.95 -1.60 1.00
N MET A 79 2.67 -1.19 1.00
CA MET A 79 1.84 -1.19 2.21
C MET A 79 1.69 -2.57 2.81
N PHE A 80 1.46 -3.60 1.99
CA PHE A 80 1.32 -4.97 2.48
C PHE A 80 2.63 -5.48 3.12
N SER A 81 3.79 -5.14 2.55
CA SER A 81 5.09 -5.53 3.09
C SER A 81 5.42 -4.81 4.41
N THR A 82 5.07 -3.52 4.51
CA THR A 82 5.35 -2.70 5.68
C THR A 82 4.44 -3.08 6.85
N ASP A 83 3.15 -3.30 6.58
CA ASP A 83 2.18 -3.78 7.58
C ASP A 83 2.62 -5.16 8.13
N MET A 84 3.16 -6.04 7.28
CA MET A 84 3.64 -7.37 7.68
C MET A 84 4.80 -7.27 8.68
N ARG A 85 5.84 -6.50 8.33
CA ARG A 85 7.00 -6.28 9.20
C ARG A 85 6.63 -5.60 10.53
N ALA A 86 5.69 -4.66 10.50
CA ALA A 86 5.24 -3.96 11.69
C ALA A 86 4.53 -4.92 12.67
N ILE A 87 3.70 -5.84 12.16
CA ILE A 87 3.04 -6.87 12.97
C ILE A 87 4.07 -7.83 13.57
N GLU A 88 5.00 -8.36 12.76
CA GLU A 88 6.04 -9.28 13.23
C GLU A 88 6.87 -8.64 14.35
N PHE A 89 7.31 -7.40 14.16
CA PHE A 89 8.11 -6.67 15.14
C PHE A 89 7.33 -6.40 16.44
N ALA A 90 6.08 -5.97 16.34
CA ALA A 90 5.27 -5.67 17.52
C ALA A 90 4.96 -6.92 18.35
N VAL A 91 4.62 -8.03 17.69
CA VAL A 91 4.33 -9.31 18.36
C VAL A 91 5.60 -9.90 18.99
N ALA A 92 6.74 -9.82 18.30
CA ALA A 92 8.03 -10.25 18.83
C ALA A 92 8.45 -9.42 20.05
N ASN A 93 8.33 -8.09 19.98
CA ASN A 93 8.66 -7.20 21.11
C ASN A 93 7.74 -7.38 22.31
N ALA A 94 6.49 -7.80 22.07
CA ALA A 94 5.56 -8.15 23.14
C ALA A 94 5.86 -9.53 23.78
N GLY A 95 6.89 -10.25 23.33
CA GLY A 95 7.34 -11.52 23.92
C GLY A 95 6.61 -12.76 23.42
N TYR A 96 5.76 -12.63 22.39
CA TYR A 96 4.99 -13.77 21.85
C TYR A 96 5.72 -14.50 20.71
N GLY A 97 6.96 -14.11 20.43
CA GLY A 97 7.81 -14.73 19.42
C GLY A 97 7.37 -14.40 18.00
N HIS A 98 7.51 -15.37 17.09
CA HIS A 98 7.27 -15.17 15.66
C HIS A 98 5.82 -15.51 15.31
N VAL A 99 5.26 -14.76 14.36
CA VAL A 99 3.90 -14.97 13.82
C VAL A 99 3.94 -14.82 12.30
N ASP A 100 3.15 -15.62 11.59
CA ASP A 100 2.95 -15.45 10.15
C ASP A 100 2.03 -14.24 9.90
N ALA A 101 2.63 -13.05 9.82
CA ALA A 101 1.90 -11.80 9.64
C ALA A 101 1.15 -11.75 8.30
N ARG A 102 1.57 -12.51 7.27
CA ARG A 102 0.87 -12.58 5.99
C ARG A 102 -0.52 -13.17 6.15
N ARG A 103 -0.65 -14.25 6.92
CA ARG A 103 -1.92 -14.90 7.23
C ARG A 103 -2.78 -14.04 8.16
N VAL A 104 -2.15 -13.44 9.17
CA VAL A 104 -2.82 -12.50 10.09
C VAL A 104 -3.43 -11.31 9.33
N LEU A 105 -2.71 -10.75 8.35
CA LEU A 105 -3.21 -9.65 7.50
C LEU A 105 -4.38 -10.04 6.58
N ARG A 106 -4.53 -11.33 6.27
CA ARG A 106 -5.67 -11.88 5.53
C ARG A 106 -6.90 -12.12 6.41
N GLY A 107 -6.76 -11.97 7.73
CA GLY A 107 -7.81 -12.21 8.70
C GLY A 107 -7.81 -13.64 9.25
N ASP A 108 -6.83 -14.47 8.90
CA ASP A 108 -6.71 -15.82 9.47
C ASP A 108 -6.32 -15.74 10.95
N SER A 109 -6.83 -16.68 11.75
CA SER A 109 -6.28 -16.95 13.08
C SER A 109 -5.02 -17.81 12.96
N VAL A 110 -3.91 -17.30 13.47
CA VAL A 110 -2.58 -17.96 13.38
C VAL A 110 -2.06 -18.22 14.79
N VAL A 111 -1.35 -19.32 14.99
CA VAL A 111 -0.68 -19.59 16.28
C VAL A 111 0.74 -19.01 16.23
N THR A 112 1.11 -18.21 17.23
CA THR A 112 2.47 -17.71 17.43
C THR A 112 3.40 -18.83 17.86
N SER A 113 4.72 -18.62 17.74
CA SER A 113 5.70 -19.60 18.24
C SER A 113 5.62 -19.82 19.75
N SER A 114 5.07 -18.88 20.51
CA SER A 114 4.81 -19.02 21.95
C SER A 114 3.50 -19.74 22.28
N GLY A 115 2.78 -20.27 21.29
CA GLY A 115 1.53 -21.01 21.50
C GLY A 115 0.30 -20.13 21.76
N HIS A 116 0.26 -18.90 21.23
CA HIS A 116 -0.91 -18.03 21.34
C HIS A 116 -1.62 -17.90 20.01
N TRP A 117 -2.95 -17.94 20.00
CA TRP A 117 -3.74 -17.54 18.85
C TRP A 117 -3.68 -16.03 18.68
N ALA A 118 -3.13 -15.60 17.56
CA ALA A 118 -3.14 -14.23 17.07
C ALA A 118 -4.31 -14.03 16.11
N ARG A 119 -5.16 -13.06 16.42
CA ARG A 119 -6.18 -12.53 15.50
C ARG A 119 -6.03 -11.03 15.37
N MET A 120 -6.05 -10.54 14.14
CA MET A 120 -5.99 -9.11 13.86
C MET A 120 -7.38 -8.51 13.73
N ARG A 121 -7.56 -7.33 14.34
CA ARG A 121 -8.67 -6.42 14.08
C ARG A 121 -8.13 -5.08 13.62
N ARG A 122 -8.70 -4.52 12.56
CA ARG A 122 -8.42 -3.15 12.14
C ARG A 122 -9.43 -2.21 12.79
N THR A 123 -8.96 -1.05 13.20
CA THR A 123 -9.77 0.00 13.79
C THR A 123 -9.20 1.36 13.40
N SER A 124 -10.06 2.35 13.35
CA SER A 124 -9.73 3.72 12.96
C SER A 124 -10.61 4.70 13.71
N ASP A 125 -10.06 5.83 14.12
CA ASP A 125 -10.80 6.98 14.67
C ASP A 125 -11.08 8.07 13.62
N GLY A 126 -10.88 7.76 12.34
CA GLY A 126 -11.02 8.70 11.22
C GLY A 126 -9.78 9.57 10.97
N GLN A 127 -8.88 9.71 11.94
CA GLN A 127 -7.61 10.45 11.80
C GLN A 127 -6.40 9.51 11.72
N ARG A 128 -6.48 8.36 12.37
CA ARG A 128 -5.46 7.34 12.46
C ARG A 128 -6.10 5.96 12.26
N SER A 129 -5.29 5.05 11.74
CA SER A 129 -5.64 3.64 11.65
C SER A 129 -4.62 2.85 12.43
N TRP A 130 -5.10 1.87 13.19
CA TRP A 130 -4.25 0.97 13.95
C TRP A 130 -4.74 -0.47 13.78
N MET A 131 -3.79 -1.37 13.96
CA MET A 131 -3.99 -2.80 13.86
C MET A 131 -3.83 -3.36 15.27
N ILE A 132 -4.89 -3.98 15.78
CA ILE A 132 -4.87 -4.62 17.10
C ILE A 132 -4.72 -6.12 16.86
N VAL A 133 -3.65 -6.70 17.37
CA VAL A 133 -3.47 -8.15 17.38
C VAL A 133 -3.87 -8.65 18.76
N THR A 134 -5.01 -9.33 18.85
CA THR A 134 -5.48 -9.99 20.06
C THR A 134 -4.82 -11.35 20.16
N LEU A 135 -4.15 -11.59 21.28
CA LEU A 135 -3.43 -12.82 21.59
C LEU A 135 -4.16 -13.56 22.70
N THR A 136 -4.55 -14.80 22.41
CA THR A 136 -5.21 -15.69 23.37
C THR A 136 -4.39 -16.96 23.52
N PRO A 137 -4.21 -17.50 24.74
CA PRO A 137 -3.51 -18.78 24.91
C PRO A 137 -4.19 -19.84 24.05
N ALA A 138 -3.45 -20.50 23.16
CA ALA A 138 -3.95 -21.72 22.56
C ALA A 138 -3.99 -22.75 23.68
N GLY A 139 -5.18 -23.13 24.13
CA GLY A 139 -5.34 -24.19 25.12
C GLY A 139 -4.57 -25.45 24.70
N PRO A 140 -4.37 -26.42 25.62
CA PRO A 140 -3.69 -27.66 25.30
C PRO A 140 -4.36 -28.26 24.06
N ARG A 141 -3.59 -28.40 22.97
CA ARG A 141 -4.05 -29.11 21.78
C ARG A 141 -4.47 -30.49 22.27
N LEU A 142 -5.77 -30.80 22.16
CA LEU A 142 -6.24 -32.17 22.16
C LEU A 142 -5.64 -32.79 20.89
N LEU A 143 -4.45 -33.38 21.05
CA LEU A 143 -3.95 -34.41 20.14
C LEU A 143 -4.81 -35.67 20.30
#